data_AF-A0A6S6RSP3-F1
#
_entry.id   AF-A0A6S6RSP3-F1
#
_cell.length_a   1.000
_cell.length_b   1.000
_cell.length_c   1.000
_cell.angle_alpha   90.00
_cell.angle_beta   90.00
_cell.angle_gamma   90.00
#
_symmetry.space_group_name_H-M   'P 1'
#
loop_
_entity.id
_entity.type
_entity.pdbx_description
1 polymer ?
#
loop_
_entity_poly.entity_id
_entity_poly.type
_entity_poly.pdbx_seq_one_letter_code
_entity_poly.pdbx_strand_id
1 'polypeptide(L)'
;MMDNATFHKKQSIQQVIIDAGHMVEYLPTYLKSPSYSGIASVTLKSSNIAVDDIIVYAKYRVPPLKPANKKVNFVGDVKTAKVGKIILNDADNNKIADGKNGFEFSTQLVDHNGNPVKQAGLVIKLRQEKGTIVSLPASSETDSDGGGDYYA
;
A
#
# COMPACT_ATOMS: atom_id res chain seq x y z
N MET A 1 -18.83 -29.72 31.85
CA MET A 1 -18.61 -28.36 32.36
C MET A 1 -17.68 -27.66 31.38
N MET A 2 -18.17 -26.64 30.67
CA MET A 2 -17.37 -25.86 29.71
C MET A 2 -16.62 -24.77 30.47
N ASP A 3 -15.29 -24.81 30.45
CA ASP A 3 -14.46 -23.71 30.94
C ASP A 3 -14.43 -22.60 29.87
N ASN A 4 -14.96 -21.45 30.26
CA ASN A 4 -15.09 -20.26 29.43
C ASN A 4 -13.76 -19.52 29.50
N ALA A 5 -12.82 -19.86 28.61
CA ALA A 5 -11.48 -19.31 28.59
C ALA A 5 -11.52 -17.77 28.53
N THR A 6 -11.19 -17.15 29.65
CA THR A 6 -11.06 -15.70 29.81
C THR A 6 -9.83 -15.24 29.03
N PHE A 7 -10.05 -14.49 27.95
CA PHE A 7 -8.95 -13.89 27.17
C PHE A 7 -8.43 -12.65 27.91
N HIS A 8 -7.28 -12.78 28.58
CA HIS A 8 -6.57 -11.65 29.14
C HIS A 8 -6.04 -10.75 28.01
N LYS A 9 -6.71 -9.61 27.84
CA LYS A 9 -6.43 -8.54 26.89
C LYS A 9 -5.01 -8.00 27.14
N LYS A 10 -4.01 -8.45 26.36
CA LYS A 10 -2.65 -7.88 26.38
C LYS A 10 -2.68 -6.46 25.81
N GLN A 11 -2.78 -5.47 26.70
CA GLN A 11 -2.82 -4.05 26.33
C GLN A 11 -1.58 -3.56 25.58
N SER A 12 -0.41 -4.23 25.70
CA SER A 12 0.84 -3.75 25.09
C SER A 12 0.96 -3.98 23.57
N ILE A 13 0.20 -4.90 22.97
CA ILE A 13 0.21 -5.10 21.51
C ILE A 13 -0.87 -4.25 20.83
N GLN A 14 -2.01 -4.07 21.50
CA GLN A 14 -3.10 -3.23 20.99
C GLN A 14 -2.66 -1.78 20.85
N GLN A 15 -1.90 -1.24 21.81
CA GLN A 15 -1.43 0.15 21.76
C GLN A 15 -0.46 0.39 20.59
N VAL A 16 0.50 -0.51 20.34
CA VAL A 16 1.45 -0.38 19.21
C VAL A 16 0.75 -0.46 17.85
N ILE A 17 -0.31 -1.26 17.74
CA ILE A 17 -1.10 -1.44 16.52
C ILE A 17 -2.01 -0.21 16.28
N ILE A 18 -2.61 0.33 17.34
CA ILE A 18 -3.43 1.55 17.30
C ILE A 18 -2.57 2.79 17.01
N ASP A 19 -1.39 2.91 17.64
CA ASP A 19 -0.43 4.00 17.40
C ASP A 19 0.13 3.97 15.97
N ALA A 20 0.12 2.80 15.31
CA ALA A 20 0.45 2.62 13.90
C ALA A 20 -0.76 2.79 12.95
N GLY A 21 -1.93 3.22 13.44
CA GLY A 21 -3.13 3.46 12.61
C GLY A 21 -3.86 2.20 12.13
N HIS A 22 -3.56 1.03 12.69
CA HIS A 22 -4.21 -0.24 12.34
C HIS A 22 -5.34 -0.54 13.35
N MET A 23 -6.54 -0.84 12.86
CA MET A 23 -7.62 -1.38 13.71
C MET A 23 -7.53 -2.91 13.74
N VAL A 24 -7.33 -3.49 14.93
CA VAL A 24 -7.51 -4.93 15.14
C VAL A 24 -8.85 -5.15 15.83
N GLU A 25 -9.84 -5.56 15.04
CA GLU A 25 -11.10 -6.05 15.57
C GLU A 25 -10.98 -7.56 15.84
N TYR A 26 -10.98 -7.95 17.12
CA TYR A 26 -11.11 -9.35 17.51
C TYR A 26 -12.60 -9.72 17.56
N LEU A 27 -13.13 -10.28 16.48
CA LEU A 27 -14.41 -11.01 16.53
C LEU A 27 -14.14 -12.51 16.47
N PRO A 28 -14.11 -13.24 17.61
CA PRO A 28 -14.27 -14.68 17.54
C PRO A 28 -15.74 -14.99 17.22
N THR A 29 -16.09 -15.22 15.96
CA THR A 29 -17.32 -15.94 15.64
C THR A 29 -17.11 -17.42 15.93
N TYR A 30 -17.45 -17.83 17.15
CA TYR A 30 -17.56 -19.25 17.49
C TYR A 30 -18.84 -19.79 16.83
N LEU A 31 -18.76 -20.15 15.54
CA LEU A 31 -19.83 -20.85 14.85
C LEU A 31 -19.90 -22.29 15.36
N LYS A 32 -20.72 -22.53 16.39
CA LYS A 32 -21.09 -23.88 16.80
C LYS A 32 -22.16 -24.40 15.81
N SER A 33 -21.70 -24.85 14.64
CA SER A 33 -22.49 -25.52 13.59
C SER A 33 -21.82 -26.86 13.26
N PRO A 34 -22.57 -27.96 13.00
CA PRO A 34 -22.07 -29.33 13.15
C PRO A 34 -21.10 -29.85 12.06
N SER A 35 -20.45 -28.98 11.28
CA SER A 35 -19.39 -29.35 10.33
C SER A 35 -18.01 -28.91 10.82
N TYR A 36 -17.45 -29.61 11.82
CA TYR A 36 -16.15 -29.27 12.42
C TYR A 36 -14.99 -29.59 11.48
N SER A 37 -14.43 -28.57 10.82
CA SER A 37 -13.09 -28.64 10.20
C SER A 37 -11.99 -28.01 11.07
N GLY A 38 -12.33 -27.48 12.25
CA GLY A 38 -11.34 -26.85 13.15
C GLY A 38 -10.72 -25.56 12.61
N ILE A 39 -11.42 -24.86 11.71
CA ILE A 39 -10.93 -23.62 11.07
C ILE A 39 -11.29 -22.41 11.94
N ALA A 40 -10.30 -21.56 12.21
CA ALA A 40 -10.48 -20.22 12.76
C ALA A 40 -10.06 -19.18 11.70
N SER A 41 -10.86 -18.13 11.52
CA SER A 41 -10.63 -17.08 10.54
C SER A 41 -10.48 -15.71 11.21
N VAL A 42 -9.66 -14.84 10.62
CA VAL A 42 -9.51 -13.44 11.00
C VAL A 42 -9.47 -12.58 9.73
N THR A 43 -10.05 -11.38 9.79
CA THR A 43 -9.98 -10.38 8.72
C THR A 43 -9.17 -9.20 9.20
N LEU A 44 -8.19 -8.79 8.40
CA LEU A 44 -7.36 -7.62 8.65
C LEU A 44 -7.81 -6.49 7.72
N LYS A 45 -7.92 -5.27 8.27
CA LYS A 45 -8.23 -4.06 7.50
C LYS A 45 -7.26 -2.95 7.91
N SER A 46 -6.60 -2.34 6.93
CA SER A 46 -5.93 -1.06 7.13
C SER A 46 -6.93 0.06 6.85
N SER A 47 -6.80 1.17 7.56
CA SER A 47 -7.63 2.35 7.33
C SER A 47 -6.97 3.30 6.32
N ASN A 48 -5.68 3.64 6.55
CA ASN A 48 -5.05 4.73 5.82
C ASN A 48 -3.64 4.44 5.31
N ILE A 49 -3.00 3.34 5.72
CA ILE A 49 -1.58 3.12 5.46
C ILE A 49 -1.36 1.81 4.71
N ALA A 50 -0.62 1.87 3.61
CA ALA A 50 -0.12 0.70 2.90
C ALA A 50 1.12 0.15 3.63
N VAL A 51 1.16 -1.16 3.82
CA VAL A 51 2.23 -1.86 4.53
C VAL A 51 2.48 -3.19 3.82
N ASP A 52 3.72 -3.40 3.39
CA ASP A 52 4.14 -4.66 2.80
C ASP A 52 4.57 -5.66 3.89
N ASP A 53 4.66 -6.93 3.50
CA ASP A 53 5.36 -7.96 4.24
C ASP A 53 4.78 -8.29 5.64
N ILE A 54 3.47 -8.13 5.82
CA ILE A 54 2.79 -8.41 7.08
C ILE A 54 2.80 -9.92 7.35
N ILE A 55 3.33 -10.31 8.51
CA ILE A 55 3.32 -11.69 9.01
C ILE A 55 2.21 -11.84 10.04
N VAL A 56 1.24 -12.71 9.75
CA VAL A 56 0.18 -13.06 10.69
C VAL A 56 0.64 -14.25 11.53
N TYR A 57 0.40 -14.21 12.83
CA TYR A 57 0.69 -15.34 13.71
C TYR A 57 -0.58 -15.90 14.33
N ALA A 58 -0.61 -17.22 14.50
CA ALA A 58 -1.64 -17.92 15.23
C ALA A 58 -1.04 -18.61 16.47
N LYS A 59 -1.84 -18.69 17.53
CA LYS A 59 -1.50 -19.43 18.76
C LYS A 59 -2.73 -20.17 19.25
N TYR A 60 -2.55 -21.43 19.60
CA TYR A 60 -3.57 -22.23 20.29
C TYR A 60 -2.95 -22.88 21.53
N ARG A 61 -3.47 -22.52 22.72
CA ARG A 61 -2.96 -22.98 24.03
C ARG A 61 -1.42 -22.87 24.12
N VAL A 62 -0.76 -23.93 24.61
CA VAL A 62 0.69 -24.15 24.63
C VAL A 62 0.95 -25.25 23.59
N PRO A 63 1.46 -24.88 22.40
CA PRO A 63 2.90 -24.76 22.13
C PRO A 63 3.21 -23.42 21.39
N PRO A 64 4.36 -23.17 20.72
CA PRO A 64 4.79 -21.81 20.39
C PRO A 64 3.94 -21.14 19.29
N LEU A 65 4.01 -19.81 19.27
CA LEU A 65 3.44 -18.92 18.26
C LEU A 65 3.86 -19.39 16.85
N LYS A 66 2.90 -19.62 15.95
CA LYS A 66 3.17 -20.10 14.59
C LYS A 66 2.88 -19.00 13.57
N PRO A 67 3.85 -18.62 12.71
CA PRO A 67 3.59 -17.69 11.62
C PRO A 67 2.73 -18.35 10.54
N ALA A 68 1.97 -17.52 9.82
CA ALA A 68 1.35 -17.88 8.56
C ALA A 68 2.44 -18.23 7.54
N ASN A 69 2.11 -19.13 6.63
CA ASN A 69 3.02 -19.57 5.57
C ASN A 69 3.14 -18.58 4.42
N LYS A 70 2.37 -17.49 4.46
CA LYS A 70 2.38 -16.41 3.46
C LYS A 70 2.32 -15.07 4.17
N LYS A 71 3.08 -14.12 3.63
CA LYS A 71 2.93 -12.70 3.98
C LYS A 71 1.74 -12.12 3.23
N VAL A 72 1.18 -11.05 3.76
CA VAL A 72 0.11 -10.27 3.13
C VAL A 72 0.49 -8.79 3.13
N ASN A 73 -0.10 -8.00 2.24
CA ASN A 73 0.16 -6.58 2.14
C ASN A 73 -1.16 -5.81 2.31
N PHE A 74 -1.09 -4.63 2.93
CA PHE A 74 -2.05 -3.57 2.71
C PHE A 74 -1.52 -2.68 1.57
N VAL A 75 -2.33 -2.48 0.53
CA VAL A 75 -1.92 -1.78 -0.68
C VAL A 75 -2.66 -0.45 -0.80
N GLY A 76 -2.07 0.52 -1.53
CA GLY A 76 -2.74 1.77 -1.86
C GLY A 76 -3.99 1.56 -2.73
N ASP A 77 -5.01 2.39 -2.53
CA ASP A 77 -6.27 2.26 -3.29
C ASP A 77 -6.16 2.88 -4.70
N VAL A 78 -6.05 2.00 -5.69
CA VAL A 78 -6.00 2.35 -7.13
C VAL A 78 -7.20 3.20 -7.58
N LYS A 79 -8.37 3.06 -6.95
CA LYS A 79 -9.58 3.82 -7.34
C LYS A 79 -9.47 5.31 -7.00
N THR A 80 -8.61 5.65 -6.05
CA THR A 80 -8.36 7.03 -5.61
C THR A 80 -6.99 7.53 -6.05
N ALA A 81 -6.33 6.79 -6.94
CA ALA A 81 -4.99 7.12 -7.42
C ALA A 81 -4.95 8.51 -8.07
N LYS A 82 -3.90 9.25 -7.73
CA LYS A 82 -3.53 10.54 -8.30
C LYS A 82 -2.03 10.58 -8.53
N VAL A 83 -1.59 11.47 -9.41
CA VAL A 83 -0.17 11.78 -9.59
C VAL A 83 0.34 12.38 -8.28
N GLY A 84 1.37 11.77 -7.70
CA GLY A 84 2.04 12.24 -6.50
C GLY A 84 3.07 13.33 -6.80
N LYS A 85 4.20 13.27 -6.11
CA LYS A 85 5.30 14.21 -6.33
C LYS A 85 5.97 13.91 -7.67
N ILE A 86 6.16 14.96 -8.47
CA ILE A 86 7.00 14.95 -9.67
C ILE A 86 8.42 15.33 -9.23
N ILE A 87 9.41 14.57 -9.69
CA ILE A 87 10.83 14.74 -9.39
C ILE A 87 11.55 15.03 -10.70
N LEU A 88 12.40 16.05 -10.70
CA LEU A 88 13.36 16.30 -11.77
C LEU A 88 14.58 15.38 -11.54
N ASN A 89 14.88 14.52 -12.49
CA ASN A 89 15.96 13.53 -12.42
C ASN A 89 17.30 14.08 -12.98
N ASP A 90 17.43 15.40 -13.12
CA ASP A 90 18.65 16.07 -13.57
C ASP A 90 19.34 16.81 -12.43
N ALA A 91 20.67 16.88 -12.50
CA ALA A 91 21.49 17.68 -11.58
C ALA A 91 21.28 19.19 -11.76
N ASP A 92 21.10 19.62 -13.01
CA ASP A 92 20.88 21.01 -13.37
C ASP A 92 19.40 21.28 -13.62
N ASN A 93 18.94 22.47 -13.25
CA ASN A 93 17.58 22.93 -13.53
C ASN A 93 17.51 23.91 -14.73
N ASN A 94 18.62 24.08 -15.45
CA ASN A 94 18.73 24.94 -16.62
C ASN A 94 19.45 24.20 -17.74
N LYS A 95 18.86 24.20 -18.95
CA LYS A 95 19.44 23.62 -20.16
C LYS A 95 19.20 24.55 -21.35
N ILE A 96 20.00 24.39 -22.40
CA ILE A 96 19.86 25.18 -23.64
C ILE A 96 18.59 24.74 -24.37
N ALA A 97 17.69 25.67 -24.68
CA ALA A 97 16.46 25.42 -25.42
C ALA A 97 16.72 25.28 -26.94
N ASP A 98 17.49 24.26 -27.34
CA ASP A 98 17.85 23.97 -28.73
C ASP A 98 16.94 22.92 -29.41
N GLY A 99 15.88 22.49 -28.72
CA GLY A 99 14.98 21.42 -29.17
C GLY A 99 15.58 20.01 -29.10
N LYS A 100 16.80 19.86 -28.58
CA LYS A 100 17.47 18.57 -28.37
C LYS A 100 17.65 18.25 -26.90
N ASN A 101 18.00 19.27 -26.10
CA ASN A 101 18.05 19.13 -24.66
C ASN A 101 16.64 19.15 -24.08
N GLY A 102 16.46 18.38 -23.02
CA GLY A 102 15.24 18.30 -22.23
C GLY A 102 15.58 17.77 -20.85
N PHE A 103 14.56 17.60 -20.04
CA PHE A 103 14.66 17.18 -18.66
C PHE A 103 13.97 15.83 -18.48
N GLU A 104 14.60 14.97 -17.70
CA GLU A 104 13.98 13.72 -17.28
C GLU A 104 13.22 13.92 -15.97
N PHE A 105 11.99 13.42 -15.91
CA PHE A 105 11.14 13.49 -14.73
C PHE A 105 10.65 12.10 -14.35
N SER A 106 10.53 11.88 -13.05
CA SER A 106 9.85 10.72 -12.48
C SER A 106 8.65 11.17 -11.64
N THR A 107 7.65 10.31 -11.53
CA THR A 107 6.51 10.49 -10.63
C THR A 107 6.07 9.16 -10.03
N GLN A 108 5.40 9.21 -8.88
CA GLN A 108 4.76 8.05 -8.26
C GLN A 108 3.26 8.27 -8.21
N LEU A 109 2.46 7.27 -8.60
CA LEU A 109 1.03 7.28 -8.28
C LEU A 109 0.83 7.01 -6.79
N VAL A 110 0.00 7.85 -6.16
CA VAL A 110 -0.39 7.70 -4.76
C VAL A 110 -1.91 7.71 -4.62
N ASP A 111 -2.44 7.02 -3.62
CA ASP A 111 -3.86 7.06 -3.29
C ASP A 111 -4.25 8.37 -2.58
N HIS A 112 -5.53 8.51 -2.19
CA HIS A 112 -6.01 9.69 -1.46
C HIS A 112 -5.21 9.97 -0.17
N ASN A 113 -4.76 8.92 0.51
CA ASN A 113 -4.03 8.97 1.77
C ASN A 113 -2.51 9.15 1.59
N GLY A 114 -2.03 9.18 0.34
CA GLY A 114 -0.61 9.33 0.03
C GLY A 114 0.17 8.01 -0.02
N ASN A 115 -0.51 6.86 -0.01
CA ASN A 115 0.17 5.58 -0.15
C ASN A 115 0.55 5.31 -1.60
N PRO A 116 1.74 4.75 -1.89
CA PRO A 116 2.08 4.31 -3.24
C PRO A 116 1.08 3.29 -3.80
N VAL A 117 0.62 3.53 -5.03
CA VAL A 117 -0.22 2.59 -5.78
C VAL A 117 0.68 1.73 -6.65
N LYS A 118 1.20 0.64 -6.08
CA LYS A 118 2.13 -0.28 -6.75
C LYS A 118 1.41 -1.17 -7.76
N GLN A 119 1.28 -0.68 -8.99
CA GLN A 119 0.64 -1.41 -10.08
C GLN A 119 1.20 -0.93 -11.42
N ALA A 120 1.63 -1.89 -12.25
CA ALA A 120 2.11 -1.62 -13.61
C ALA A 120 0.98 -1.36 -14.61
N GLY A 121 1.29 -0.63 -15.68
CA GLY A 121 0.42 -0.41 -16.82
C GLY A 121 -0.73 0.58 -16.57
N LEU A 122 -0.66 1.38 -15.50
CA LEU A 122 -1.59 2.49 -15.30
C LEU A 122 -1.11 3.69 -16.13
N VAL A 123 -2.03 4.28 -16.89
CA VAL A 123 -1.73 5.43 -17.75
C VAL A 123 -1.72 6.73 -16.93
N ILE A 124 -0.58 7.39 -16.90
CA ILE A 124 -0.39 8.74 -16.36
C ILE A 124 -0.59 9.73 -17.50
N LYS A 125 -1.66 10.53 -17.46
CA LYS A 125 -1.89 11.59 -18.45
C LYS A 125 -1.12 12.85 -18.05
N LEU A 126 -0.24 13.30 -18.93
CA LEU A 126 0.62 14.46 -18.70
C LEU A 126 0.05 15.68 -19.43
N ARG A 127 0.16 16.86 -18.81
CA ARG A 127 -0.32 18.13 -19.39
C ARG A 127 0.62 19.27 -19.03
N GLN A 128 0.73 20.23 -19.94
CA GLN A 128 1.46 21.48 -19.74
C GLN A 128 0.71 22.65 -20.39
N GLU A 129 0.97 23.85 -19.89
CA GLU A 129 0.30 25.11 -20.30
C GLU A 129 1.27 26.12 -20.93
N LYS A 130 2.47 25.68 -21.31
CA LYS A 130 3.52 26.46 -21.98
C LYS A 130 3.42 26.38 -23.51
N GLY A 131 2.35 25.81 -24.06
CA GLY A 131 2.10 25.75 -25.49
C GLY A 131 3.23 25.03 -26.23
N THR A 132 3.74 25.62 -27.32
CA THR A 132 4.81 25.03 -28.14
C THR A 132 6.22 25.27 -27.60
N ILE A 133 6.37 25.89 -26.43
CA ILE A 133 7.69 26.20 -25.83
C ILE A 133 8.32 24.94 -25.20
N VAL A 134 7.49 23.97 -24.79
CA VAL A 134 7.91 22.71 -24.14
C VAL A 134 7.30 21.53 -24.89
N SER A 135 8.09 20.50 -25.15
CA SER A 135 7.63 19.26 -25.78
C SER A 135 7.41 18.20 -24.71
N LEU A 136 6.15 17.94 -24.34
CA LEU A 136 5.80 16.95 -23.32
C LEU A 136 5.06 15.76 -23.98
N PRO A 137 5.43 14.50 -23.70
CA PRO A 137 4.63 13.35 -24.11
C PRO A 137 3.22 13.44 -23.52
N ALA A 138 2.23 12.93 -24.25
CA ALA A 138 0.83 12.97 -23.79
C ALA A 138 0.58 12.10 -22.55
N SER A 139 1.38 11.05 -22.38
CA SER A 139 1.26 10.11 -21.27
C SER A 139 2.55 9.36 -20.99
N SER A 140 2.60 8.76 -19.80
CA SER A 140 3.53 7.70 -19.40
C SER A 140 2.74 6.52 -18.83
N GLU A 141 3.36 5.36 -18.67
CA GLU A 141 2.77 4.18 -18.03
C GLU A 141 3.55 3.82 -16.78
N THR A 142 2.84 3.34 -15.75
CA THR A 142 3.50 2.94 -14.52
C THR A 142 4.27 1.63 -14.64
N ASP A 143 5.40 1.55 -13.95
CA ASP A 143 6.12 0.32 -13.65
C ASP A 143 5.44 -0.48 -12.53
N SER A 144 6.07 -1.58 -12.09
CA SER A 144 5.56 -2.44 -11.02
C SER A 144 5.39 -1.74 -9.67
N ASP A 145 6.16 -0.67 -9.43
CA ASP A 145 6.10 0.12 -8.20
C ASP A 145 5.09 1.26 -8.31
N GLY A 146 4.44 1.44 -9.46
CA GLY A 146 3.49 2.52 -9.70
C GLY A 146 4.17 3.84 -10.09
N GLY A 147 5.47 3.80 -10.34
CA GLY A 147 6.28 4.92 -10.80
C GLY A 147 6.19 5.07 -12.31
N GLY A 148 6.25 6.30 -12.82
CA GLY A 148 6.30 6.56 -14.25
C GLY A 148 7.32 7.64 -14.58
N ASP A 149 8.09 7.42 -15.64
CA ASP A 149 9.12 8.34 -16.12
C ASP A 149 8.71 8.98 -17.44
N TYR A 150 9.17 10.22 -17.65
CA TYR A 150 8.94 10.94 -18.90
C TYR A 150 9.98 12.04 -19.12
N TYR A 151 10.19 12.40 -20.39
CA TYR A 151 11.16 13.41 -20.82
C TYR A 151 10.42 14.63 -21.37
N ALA A 152 10.81 15.86 -20.98
CA ALA A 152 10.12 17.10 -21.38
C ALA A 152 11.07 18.26 -21.73
#